data_AF-A0A1D7Y2S4-F1
#
_entry.id   AF-A0A1D7Y2S4-F1
#
_cell.length_a   1.000
_cell.length_b   1.000
_cell.length_c   1.000
_cell.angle_alpha   90.00
_cell.angle_beta   90.00
_cell.angle_gamma   90.00
#
_symmetry.space_group_name_H-M   'P 1'
#
loop_
_entity.id
_entity.type
_entity.pdbx_description
1 polymer ?
#
loop_
_entity_poly.entity_id
_entity_poly.type
_entity_poly.pdbx_seq_one_letter_code
_entity_poly.pdbx_strand_id
1 'polypeptide(L)'
;MAATSFDTALYRYNRAHEEGDNFERIVDLATALEAVLTGDDKGEGLSLRLKNRAAALLATPTDTGTSIFSDITKLYELRSRLVHGGSIPQKDLVKIIMSVSTVPDGAMFGVALAFAVDRTRDLVRRSFLARLCLGSGTEPLWPFGKSTPVDAALADDTTRAQWRAHWRDQLAGLGAASAANPARPGTDPITRRSNTQTQPRHSTEPRPK
;
A
#
# COMPACT_ATOMS: atom_id res chain seq x y z
N MET A 1 -12.46 22.01 8.45
CA MET A 1 -11.15 21.73 7.81
C MET A 1 -11.35 21.71 6.31
N ALA A 2 -10.42 22.29 5.53
CA ALA A 2 -10.51 22.31 4.07
C ALA A 2 -9.96 21.02 3.41
N ALA A 3 -9.01 20.33 4.07
CA ALA A 3 -8.53 19.00 3.71
C ALA A 3 -7.94 18.32 4.96
N THR A 4 -8.12 17.01 5.10
CA THR A 4 -7.56 16.19 6.18
C THR A 4 -6.36 15.36 5.68
N SER A 5 -5.62 14.74 6.61
CA SER A 5 -4.59 13.75 6.26
C SER A 5 -5.19 12.58 5.47
N PHE A 6 -6.43 12.20 5.77
CA PHE A 6 -7.14 11.13 5.07
C PHE A 6 -7.50 11.53 3.63
N ASP A 7 -7.96 12.77 3.41
CA ASP A 7 -8.21 13.30 2.05
C ASP A 7 -6.93 13.34 1.22
N THR A 8 -5.82 13.77 1.84
CA THR A 8 -4.49 13.78 1.22
C THR A 8 -4.06 12.36 0.85
N ALA A 9 -4.27 11.40 1.74
CA ALA A 9 -3.95 10.01 1.48
C ALA A 9 -4.74 9.49 0.27
N LEU A 10 -6.04 9.75 0.21
CA LEU A 10 -6.91 9.26 -0.86
C LEU A 10 -6.53 9.87 -2.22
N TYR A 11 -6.28 11.18 -2.25
CA TYR A 11 -5.80 11.88 -3.45
C TYR A 11 -4.51 11.24 -3.98
N ARG A 12 -3.52 11.04 -3.11
CA ARG A 12 -2.21 10.45 -3.47
C ARG A 12 -2.35 9.01 -3.95
N TYR A 13 -3.19 8.23 -3.28
CA TYR A 13 -3.47 6.85 -3.67
C TYR A 13 -4.09 6.77 -5.06
N ASN A 14 -5.10 7.58 -5.36
CA ASN A 14 -5.74 7.58 -6.68
C ASN A 14 -4.77 8.04 -7.77
N ARG A 15 -4.01 9.12 -7.53
CA ARG A 15 -3.01 9.62 -8.47
C ARG A 15 -1.98 8.55 -8.85
N ALA A 16 -1.53 7.74 -7.88
CA ALA A 16 -0.60 6.65 -8.13
C ALA A 16 -1.16 5.46 -8.94
N HIS A 17 -2.49 5.40 -9.14
CA HIS A 17 -3.13 4.42 -10.02
C HIS A 17 -3.36 4.98 -11.42
N GLU A 18 -3.64 6.28 -11.51
CA GLU A 18 -4.03 6.93 -12.77
C GLU A 18 -2.81 7.39 -13.57
N GLU A 19 -1.78 7.90 -12.91
CA GLU A 19 -0.70 8.65 -13.54
C GLU A 19 0.68 8.33 -12.96
N GLY A 20 1.70 8.97 -13.53
CA GLY A 20 3.07 8.99 -13.07
C GLY A 20 3.91 7.76 -13.42
N ASP A 21 5.23 7.96 -13.43
CA ASP A 21 6.18 6.86 -13.54
C ASP A 21 6.25 6.04 -12.23
N ASN A 22 6.96 4.91 -12.24
CA ASN A 22 7.03 4.04 -11.06
C ASN A 22 7.66 4.72 -9.83
N PHE A 23 8.56 5.69 -10.00
CA PHE A 23 9.15 6.42 -8.88
C PHE A 23 8.16 7.43 -8.29
N GLU A 24 7.45 8.17 -9.14
CA GLU A 24 6.38 9.07 -8.73
C GLU A 24 5.27 8.31 -7.99
N ARG A 25 4.89 7.13 -8.50
CA ARG A 25 3.94 6.23 -7.84
C ARG A 25 4.41 5.78 -6.46
N ILE A 26 5.69 5.39 -6.30
CA ILE A 26 6.24 5.04 -4.99
C ILE A 26 6.18 6.23 -4.03
N VAL A 27 6.52 7.44 -4.49
CA VAL A 27 6.45 8.67 -3.68
C VAL A 27 5.02 8.94 -3.22
N ASP A 28 4.05 8.85 -4.12
CA ASP A 28 2.64 9.07 -3.80
C ASP A 28 2.08 8.01 -2.85
N LEU A 29 2.37 6.74 -3.10
CA LEU A 29 1.90 5.64 -2.25
C LEU A 29 2.54 5.70 -0.86
N ALA A 30 3.83 5.99 -0.74
CA ALA A 30 4.48 6.17 0.55
C ALA A 30 3.91 7.39 1.31
N THR A 31 3.59 8.48 0.60
CA THR A 31 2.93 9.65 1.18
C THR A 31 1.50 9.32 1.62
N ALA A 32 0.76 8.52 0.86
CA ALA A 32 -0.56 8.04 1.23
C ALA A 32 -0.51 7.13 2.48
N LEU A 33 0.47 6.22 2.54
CA LEU A 33 0.68 5.32 3.67
C LEU A 33 0.96 6.09 4.97
N GLU A 34 1.82 7.11 4.90
CA GLU A 34 2.09 8.02 6.01
C GLU A 34 0.80 8.71 6.45
N ALA A 35 0.15 9.42 5.53
CA ALA A 35 -1.02 10.23 5.84
C ALA A 35 -2.20 9.43 6.43
N VAL A 36 -2.37 8.16 6.03
CA VAL A 36 -3.43 7.27 6.55
C VAL A 36 -3.10 6.66 7.92
N LEU A 37 -1.83 6.36 8.21
CA LEU A 37 -1.42 5.66 9.44
C LEU A 37 -0.84 6.58 10.54
N THR A 38 -0.44 7.81 10.22
CA THR A 38 0.12 8.73 11.22
C THR A 38 -0.80 9.93 11.44
N GLY A 39 -1.57 10.34 10.44
CA GLY A 39 -2.47 11.48 10.55
C GLY A 39 -1.71 12.79 10.79
N ASP A 40 -2.24 13.65 11.65
CA ASP A 40 -1.64 14.95 12.01
C ASP A 40 -0.49 14.84 13.04
N ASP A 41 -0.08 13.61 13.39
CA ASP A 41 0.96 13.33 14.37
C ASP A 41 2.36 13.64 13.79
N LYS A 42 2.77 14.92 13.91
CA LYS A 42 4.07 15.45 13.44
C LYS A 42 5.24 15.27 14.41
N GLY A 43 5.05 14.48 15.48
CA GLY A 43 6.08 14.23 16.49
C GLY A 43 7.30 13.47 15.94
N GLU A 44 8.36 13.44 16.75
CA GLU A 44 9.57 12.65 16.47
C GLU A 44 9.24 11.17 16.23
N GLY A 45 10.09 10.48 15.44
CA GLY A 45 9.92 9.06 15.18
C GLY A 45 8.79 8.70 14.21
N LEU A 46 8.30 9.63 13.40
CA LEU A 46 7.27 9.42 12.36
C LEU A 46 7.50 8.14 11.54
N SER A 47 8.73 7.94 11.05
CA SER A 47 9.09 6.76 10.25
C SER A 47 8.97 5.45 11.03
N LEU A 48 9.37 5.43 12.31
CA LEU A 48 9.28 4.23 13.14
C LEU A 48 7.82 3.90 13.48
N ARG A 49 7.03 4.92 13.85
CA ARG A 49 5.60 4.77 14.13
C ARG A 49 4.85 4.25 12.92
N LEU A 50 5.12 4.80 11.73
CA LEU A 50 4.54 4.33 10.48
C LEU A 50 4.77 2.82 10.28
N LYS A 51 6.03 2.38 10.39
CA LYS A 51 6.42 0.97 10.21
C LYS A 51 5.78 0.06 11.26
N ASN A 52 5.81 0.48 12.53
CA ASN A 52 5.23 -0.27 13.65
C ASN A 52 3.72 -0.42 13.53
N ARG A 53 3.00 0.68 13.26
CA ARG A 53 1.54 0.67 13.08
C ARG A 53 1.13 -0.23 11.92
N ALA A 54 1.82 -0.11 10.77
CA ALA A 54 1.54 -0.97 9.62
C ALA A 54 1.80 -2.46 9.93
N ALA A 55 2.95 -2.79 10.49
CA ALA A 55 3.29 -4.18 10.85
C ALA A 55 2.31 -4.76 11.88
N ALA A 56 1.89 -3.96 12.85
CA ALA A 56 0.96 -4.34 13.90
C ALA A 56 -0.48 -4.56 13.39
N LEU A 57 -0.93 -3.76 12.42
CA LEU A 57 -2.31 -3.81 11.93
C LEU A 57 -2.51 -4.76 10.75
N LEU A 58 -1.53 -4.84 9.84
CA LEU A 58 -1.73 -5.47 8.52
C LEU A 58 -1.26 -6.92 8.45
N ALA A 59 -0.46 -7.37 9.41
CA ALA A 59 0.19 -8.66 9.32
C ALA A 59 -0.79 -9.84 9.28
N THR A 60 -0.46 -10.83 8.45
CA THR A 60 -1.20 -12.08 8.25
C THR A 60 -0.26 -13.27 8.47
N PRO A 61 -0.76 -14.51 8.47
CA PRO A 61 0.12 -15.69 8.53
C PRO A 61 1.12 -15.77 7.38
N THR A 62 0.77 -15.26 6.20
CA THR A 62 1.61 -15.31 4.99
C THR A 62 2.38 -14.02 4.72
N ASP A 63 2.00 -12.91 5.35
CA ASP A 63 2.64 -11.60 5.24
C ASP A 63 2.92 -11.06 6.64
N THR A 64 4.07 -11.45 7.19
CA THR A 64 4.40 -11.23 8.60
C THR A 64 4.67 -9.76 8.92
N GLY A 65 4.53 -9.39 10.19
CA GLY A 65 4.85 -8.04 10.65
C GLY A 65 6.30 -7.63 10.33
N THR A 66 7.24 -8.58 10.46
CA THR A 66 8.65 -8.37 10.09
C THR A 66 8.82 -8.08 8.60
N SER A 67 8.12 -8.82 7.72
CA SER A 67 8.15 -8.58 6.27
C SER A 67 7.62 -7.19 5.92
N ILE A 68 6.44 -6.84 6.45
CA ILE A 68 5.81 -5.53 6.26
C ILE A 68 6.72 -4.40 6.75
N PHE A 69 7.29 -4.54 7.95
CA PHE A 69 8.21 -3.55 8.52
C PHE A 69 9.45 -3.34 7.62
N SER A 70 10.02 -4.44 7.10
CA SER A 70 11.18 -4.41 6.22
C SER A 70 10.86 -3.73 4.88
N ASP A 71 9.72 -4.07 4.27
CA ASP A 71 9.29 -3.49 3.00
C ASP A 71 9.00 -1.99 3.13
N ILE A 72 8.28 -1.58 4.16
CA ILE A 72 8.00 -0.15 4.41
C ILE A 72 9.30 0.59 4.67
N THR A 73 10.27 -0.02 5.36
CA THR A 73 11.60 0.60 5.54
C THR A 73 12.26 0.94 4.20
N LYS A 74 12.32 -0.01 3.28
CA LYS A 74 12.92 0.16 1.95
C LYS A 74 12.19 1.20 1.11
N LEU A 75 10.86 1.08 1.04
CA LEU A 75 10.00 1.93 0.21
C LEU A 75 9.97 3.39 0.73
N TYR A 76 9.96 3.56 2.05
CA TYR A 76 9.99 4.87 2.68
C TYR A 76 11.36 5.54 2.57
N GLU A 77 12.46 4.77 2.70
CA GLU A 77 13.80 5.27 2.42
C GLU A 77 13.92 5.77 0.97
N LEU A 78 13.38 5.00 0.02
CA LEU A 78 13.34 5.40 -1.38
C LEU A 78 12.56 6.70 -1.58
N ARG A 79 11.35 6.82 -1.01
CA ARG A 79 10.57 8.08 -1.05
C ARG A 79 11.35 9.26 -0.47
N SER A 80 12.01 9.07 0.68
CA SER A 80 12.79 10.14 1.32
C SER A 80 13.87 10.67 0.38
N ARG A 81 14.65 9.76 -0.23
CA ARG A 81 15.72 10.14 -1.16
C ARG A 81 15.18 10.83 -2.44
N LEU A 82 14.09 10.29 -3.01
CA LEU A 82 13.46 10.85 -4.22
C LEU A 82 12.90 12.27 -4.00
N VAL A 83 12.18 12.49 -2.89
CA VAL A 83 11.55 13.79 -2.59
C VAL A 83 12.57 14.87 -2.24
N HIS A 84 13.68 14.50 -1.59
CA HIS A 84 14.72 15.46 -1.21
C HIS A 84 15.74 15.71 -2.33
N GLY A 85 15.52 15.18 -3.55
CA GLY A 85 16.44 15.35 -4.67
C GLY A 85 17.81 14.72 -4.42
N GLY A 86 17.91 13.77 -3.50
CA GLY A 86 19.15 13.09 -3.18
C GLY A 86 19.59 12.21 -4.35
N SER A 87 20.88 12.23 -4.68
CA SER A 87 21.45 11.31 -5.66
C SER A 87 21.43 9.89 -5.09
N ILE A 88 20.70 8.98 -5.74
CA ILE A 88 20.73 7.54 -5.42
C ILE A 88 21.59 6.85 -6.47
N PRO A 89 22.72 6.22 -6.08
CA PRO A 89 23.48 5.38 -7.00
C PRO A 89 22.57 4.27 -7.56
N GLN A 90 22.64 4.02 -8.87
CA GLN A 90 21.80 3.01 -9.53
C GLN A 90 21.91 1.63 -8.86
N LYS A 91 23.11 1.25 -8.42
CA LYS A 91 23.34 0.00 -7.67
C LYS A 91 22.54 -0.10 -6.37
N ASP A 92 22.39 1.02 -5.66
CA ASP A 92 21.67 1.06 -4.37
C ASP A 92 20.17 1.03 -4.63
N LEU A 93 19.71 1.72 -5.68
CA LEU A 93 18.33 1.68 -6.13
C LEU A 93 17.91 0.25 -6.51
N VAL A 94 18.72 -0.42 -7.34
CA VAL A 94 18.51 -1.82 -7.73
C VAL A 94 18.47 -2.70 -6.49
N LYS A 95 19.43 -2.54 -5.56
CA LYS A 95 19.47 -3.33 -4.32
C LYS A 95 18.22 -3.15 -3.47
N ILE A 96 17.76 -1.91 -3.28
CA ILE A 96 16.54 -1.61 -2.51
C ILE A 96 15.34 -2.30 -3.14
N ILE A 97 15.11 -2.07 -4.44
CA ILE A 97 13.97 -2.62 -5.18
C ILE A 97 13.98 -4.16 -5.17
N MET A 98 15.11 -4.78 -5.48
CA MET A 98 15.23 -6.25 -5.52
C MET A 98 15.06 -6.91 -4.14
N SER A 99 15.17 -6.14 -3.05
CA SER A 99 14.99 -6.66 -1.69
C SER A 99 13.55 -6.59 -1.18
N VAL A 100 12.61 -6.04 -1.94
CA VAL A 100 11.19 -6.01 -1.57
C VAL A 100 10.61 -7.42 -1.62
N SER A 101 9.88 -7.83 -0.58
CA SER A 101 9.49 -9.23 -0.35
C SER A 101 8.68 -9.89 -1.47
N THR A 102 7.97 -9.11 -2.28
CA THR A 102 7.14 -9.60 -3.39
C THR A 102 7.88 -9.68 -4.72
N VAL A 103 9.10 -9.16 -4.80
CA VAL A 103 9.88 -9.18 -6.05
C VAL A 103 10.40 -10.60 -6.30
N PRO A 104 10.13 -11.20 -7.48
CA PRO A 104 10.67 -12.52 -7.81
C PRO A 104 12.19 -12.50 -7.93
N ASP A 105 12.83 -13.59 -7.49
CA ASP A 105 14.26 -13.79 -7.68
C ASP A 105 14.62 -13.73 -9.18
N GLY A 106 15.70 -13.03 -9.51
CA GLY A 106 16.19 -12.88 -10.88
C GLY A 106 15.32 -11.98 -11.79
N ALA A 107 14.33 -11.27 -11.25
CA ALA A 107 13.53 -10.33 -12.03
C ALA A 107 14.40 -9.24 -12.68
N MET A 108 14.09 -8.87 -13.92
CA MET A 108 14.65 -7.68 -14.55
C MET A 108 14.22 -6.42 -13.78
N PHE A 109 15.08 -5.41 -13.71
CA PHE A 109 14.85 -4.22 -12.86
C PHE A 109 13.49 -3.55 -13.09
N GLY A 110 13.06 -3.37 -14.35
CA GLY A 110 11.75 -2.78 -14.65
C GLY A 110 10.57 -3.60 -14.12
N VAL A 111 10.70 -4.94 -14.15
CA VAL A 111 9.71 -5.86 -13.58
C VAL A 111 9.74 -5.79 -12.05
N ALA A 112 10.93 -5.86 -11.45
CA ALA A 112 11.10 -5.73 -10.00
C ALA A 112 10.50 -4.41 -9.47
N LEU A 113 10.67 -3.32 -10.22
CA LEU A 113 10.10 -2.03 -9.87
C LEU A 113 8.56 -2.04 -9.91
N ALA A 114 7.94 -2.70 -10.88
CA ALA A 114 6.49 -2.88 -10.92
C ALA A 114 5.97 -3.69 -9.71
N PHE A 115 6.67 -4.77 -9.33
CA PHE A 115 6.33 -5.55 -8.14
C PHE A 115 6.47 -4.75 -6.83
N ALA A 116 7.45 -3.84 -6.75
CA ALA A 116 7.60 -2.93 -5.62
C ALA A 116 6.45 -1.90 -5.55
N VAL A 117 6.00 -1.38 -6.70
CA VAL A 117 4.80 -0.53 -6.77
C VAL A 117 3.57 -1.29 -6.30
N ASP A 118 3.32 -2.50 -6.82
CA ASP A 118 2.18 -3.34 -6.41
C ASP A 118 2.19 -3.66 -4.92
N ARG A 119 3.38 -3.94 -4.36
CA ARG A 119 3.52 -4.12 -2.91
C ARG A 119 3.11 -2.88 -2.13
N THR A 120 3.56 -1.70 -2.58
CA THR A 120 3.22 -0.44 -1.91
C THR A 120 1.72 -0.16 -2.03
N ARG A 121 1.11 -0.42 -3.20
CA ARG A 121 -0.35 -0.30 -3.42
C ARG A 121 -1.13 -1.20 -2.47
N ASP A 122 -0.71 -2.45 -2.31
CA ASP A 122 -1.35 -3.40 -1.41
C ASP A 122 -1.27 -2.96 0.05
N LEU A 123 -0.10 -2.51 0.51
CA LEU A 123 0.08 -2.02 1.87
C LEU A 123 -0.81 -0.81 2.14
N VAL A 124 -0.83 0.18 1.23
CA VAL A 124 -1.70 1.37 1.35
C VAL A 124 -3.17 0.99 1.34
N ARG A 125 -3.59 0.10 0.43
CA ARG A 125 -4.97 -0.38 0.34
C ARG A 125 -5.42 -1.02 1.66
N ARG A 126 -4.64 -1.93 2.23
CA ARG A 126 -4.98 -2.56 3.52
C ARG A 126 -4.94 -1.55 4.66
N SER A 127 -4.05 -0.55 4.62
CA SER A 127 -4.06 0.56 5.58
C SER A 127 -5.33 1.40 5.53
N PHE A 128 -5.85 1.72 4.34
CA PHE A 128 -7.13 2.40 4.21
C PHE A 128 -8.27 1.59 4.82
N LEU A 129 -8.37 0.31 4.47
CA LEU A 129 -9.42 -0.55 4.98
C LEU A 129 -9.34 -0.68 6.51
N ALA A 130 -8.15 -0.93 7.06
CA ALA A 130 -7.95 -0.96 8.50
C ALA A 130 -8.34 0.37 9.15
N ARG A 131 -7.89 1.50 8.60
CA ARG A 131 -8.16 2.84 9.16
C ARG A 131 -9.64 3.20 9.12
N LEU A 132 -10.35 2.84 8.04
CA LEU A 132 -11.79 3.07 7.89
C LEU A 132 -12.56 2.24 8.92
N CYS A 133 -12.32 0.93 9.00
CA CYS A 133 -13.02 0.08 9.94
C CYS A 133 -12.76 0.50 11.40
N LEU A 134 -11.49 0.73 11.78
CA LEU A 134 -11.11 1.17 13.13
C LEU A 134 -11.67 2.55 13.49
N GLY A 135 -11.90 3.42 12.50
CA GLY A 135 -12.45 4.76 12.69
C GLY A 135 -13.96 4.86 12.55
N SER A 136 -14.65 3.76 12.26
CA SER A 136 -16.09 3.70 12.03
C SER A 136 -16.83 2.95 13.14
N GLY A 137 -18.16 2.97 13.09
CA GLY A 137 -19.02 2.34 14.10
C GLY A 137 -19.38 3.25 15.27
N THR A 138 -20.14 2.71 16.22
CA THR A 138 -20.62 3.43 17.41
C THR A 138 -19.52 3.68 18.44
N GLU A 139 -18.55 2.78 18.53
CA GLU A 139 -17.41 2.83 19.44
C GLU A 139 -16.10 2.63 18.66
N PRO A 140 -15.66 3.66 17.89
CA PRO A 140 -14.45 3.53 17.07
C PRO A 140 -13.20 3.40 17.94
N LEU A 141 -12.36 2.40 17.64
CA LEU A 141 -11.08 2.18 18.33
C LEU A 141 -10.04 3.27 17.98
N TRP A 142 -10.14 3.83 16.78
CA TRP A 142 -9.28 4.91 16.29
C TRP A 142 -10.11 5.96 15.52
N PRO A 143 -10.88 6.81 16.22
CA PRO A 143 -11.74 7.81 15.60
C PRO A 143 -10.98 8.80 14.70
N PHE A 144 -11.65 9.33 13.68
CA PHE A 144 -11.12 10.45 12.88
C PHE A 144 -11.22 11.78 13.64
N GLY A 145 -10.22 12.65 13.49
CA GLY A 145 -10.21 13.99 14.09
C GLY A 145 -10.08 14.04 15.61
N LYS A 146 -9.86 12.90 16.29
CA LYS A 146 -9.60 12.81 17.72
C LYS A 146 -8.23 12.18 17.96
N SER A 147 -7.51 12.68 18.97
CA SER A 147 -6.24 12.10 19.39
C SER A 147 -6.49 10.71 20.01
N THR A 148 -5.71 9.73 19.59
CA THR A 148 -5.76 8.35 20.10
C THR A 148 -4.32 7.89 20.37
N PRO A 149 -4.02 7.30 21.53
CA PRO A 149 -2.68 6.81 21.85
C PRO A 149 -2.40 5.47 21.14
N VAL A 150 -2.38 5.50 19.81
CA VAL A 150 -2.30 4.30 18.94
C VAL A 150 -1.07 3.47 19.25
N ASP A 151 0.10 4.10 19.39
CA ASP A 151 1.34 3.36 19.64
C ASP A 151 1.33 2.64 20.99
N ALA A 152 0.72 3.25 22.02
CA ALA A 152 0.55 2.62 23.33
C ALA A 152 -0.43 1.44 23.25
N ALA A 153 -1.54 1.59 22.51
CA ALA A 153 -2.49 0.51 22.30
C ALA A 153 -1.86 -0.68 21.56
N LEU A 154 -1.05 -0.42 20.53
CA LEU A 154 -0.42 -1.48 19.73
C LEU A 154 0.81 -2.10 20.41
N ALA A 155 1.34 -1.49 21.48
CA ALA A 155 2.41 -2.08 22.28
C ALA A 155 1.95 -3.30 23.10
N ASP A 156 0.67 -3.35 23.48
CA ASP A 156 0.09 -4.52 24.15
C ASP A 156 -0.33 -5.59 23.13
N ASP A 157 0.08 -6.83 23.37
CA ASP A 157 -0.15 -7.96 22.45
C ASP A 157 -1.63 -8.28 22.29
N THR A 158 -2.38 -8.23 23.40
CA THR A 158 -3.81 -8.52 23.43
C THR A 158 -4.58 -7.45 22.66
N THR A 159 -4.33 -6.19 22.95
CA THR A 159 -4.96 -5.03 22.31
C THR A 159 -4.62 -4.98 20.82
N ARG A 160 -3.36 -5.23 20.44
CA ARG A 160 -2.94 -5.32 19.04
C ARG A 160 -3.66 -6.43 18.29
N ALA A 161 -3.83 -7.61 18.89
CA ALA A 161 -4.59 -8.71 18.31
C ALA A 161 -6.08 -8.35 18.15
N GLN A 162 -6.68 -7.71 19.16
CA GLN A 162 -8.07 -7.24 19.12
C GLN A 162 -8.31 -6.22 18.01
N TRP A 163 -7.45 -5.21 17.87
CA TRP A 163 -7.56 -4.20 16.80
C TRP A 163 -7.46 -4.85 15.42
N ARG A 164 -6.53 -5.80 15.26
CA ARG A 164 -6.37 -6.55 14.01
C ARG A 164 -7.59 -7.41 13.69
N ALA A 165 -8.16 -8.09 14.67
CA ALA A 165 -9.39 -8.85 14.50
C ALA A 165 -10.56 -7.92 14.13
N HIS A 166 -10.73 -6.81 14.86
CA HIS A 166 -11.84 -5.88 14.67
C HIS A 166 -12.00 -5.41 13.22
N TRP A 167 -10.94 -4.90 12.58
CA TRP A 167 -11.06 -4.40 11.21
C TRP A 167 -11.30 -5.52 10.18
N ARG A 168 -10.81 -6.73 10.45
CA ARG A 168 -11.04 -7.90 9.59
C ARG A 168 -12.47 -8.42 9.74
N ASP A 169 -12.99 -8.45 10.96
CA ASP A 169 -14.35 -8.88 11.26
C ASP A 169 -15.38 -7.90 10.68
N GLN A 170 -15.10 -6.60 10.73
CA GLN A 170 -15.94 -5.62 10.03
C GLN A 170 -15.96 -5.85 8.52
N LEU A 171 -14.81 -6.09 7.88
CA LEU A 171 -14.77 -6.43 6.45
C LEU A 171 -15.51 -7.74 6.16
N ALA A 172 -15.41 -8.73 7.04
CA ALA A 172 -16.14 -9.99 6.90
C ALA A 172 -17.66 -9.77 6.99
N GLY A 173 -18.13 -8.93 7.92
CA GLY A 173 -19.54 -8.53 8.04
C GLY A 173 -20.07 -7.81 6.79
N LEU A 174 -19.19 -7.12 6.05
CA LEU A 174 -19.50 -6.48 4.76
C LEU A 174 -19.38 -7.41 3.55
N GLY A 175 -19.07 -8.70 3.75
CA GLY A 175 -18.83 -9.65 2.65
C GLY A 175 -17.49 -9.44 1.91
N ALA A 176 -16.58 -8.65 2.47
CA ALA A 176 -15.31 -8.24 1.88
C ALA A 176 -14.09 -8.82 2.61
N ALA A 177 -14.22 -9.98 3.28
CA ALA A 177 -13.15 -10.59 4.07
C ALA A 177 -11.83 -10.78 3.30
N SER A 178 -11.92 -11.11 2.00
CA SER A 178 -10.74 -11.29 1.13
C SER A 178 -9.93 -10.01 0.94
N ALA A 179 -10.54 -8.83 1.11
CA ALA A 179 -9.86 -7.55 1.00
C ALA A 179 -8.82 -7.32 2.13
N ALA A 180 -8.91 -8.05 3.24
CA ALA A 180 -7.91 -7.99 4.30
C ALA A 180 -6.60 -8.74 3.99
N ASN A 181 -6.59 -9.54 2.93
CA ASN A 181 -5.43 -10.36 2.55
C ASN A 181 -4.51 -9.60 1.59
N PRO A 182 -3.22 -9.98 1.52
CA PRO A 182 -2.30 -9.45 0.52
C PRO A 182 -2.87 -9.62 -0.90
N ALA A 183 -2.78 -8.57 -1.71
CA ALA A 183 -3.10 -8.64 -3.13
C ALA A 183 -2.13 -9.60 -3.85
N ARG A 184 -2.60 -10.20 -4.95
CA ARG A 184 -1.75 -11.02 -5.81
C ARG A 184 -0.69 -10.13 -6.47
N PRO A 185 0.62 -10.39 -6.28
CA PRO A 185 1.68 -9.60 -6.91
C PRO A 185 1.60 -9.65 -8.45
N GLY A 186 1.97 -8.57 -9.13
CA GLY A 186 1.96 -8.50 -10.59
C GLY A 186 0.57 -8.40 -11.21
N THR A 187 -0.46 -8.18 -10.38
CA THR A 187 -1.82 -7.87 -10.81
C THR A 187 -2.15 -6.49 -10.29
N ASP A 188 -2.28 -5.52 -11.18
CA ASP A 188 -2.91 -4.25 -10.84
C ASP A 188 -4.43 -4.42 -11.05
N PRO A 189 -5.22 -4.46 -9.96
CA PRO A 189 -6.66 -4.70 -10.05
C PRO A 189 -7.43 -3.48 -10.56
N ILE A 190 -6.78 -2.31 -10.70
CA ILE A 190 -7.41 -1.04 -11.06
C ILE A 190 -6.94 -0.54 -12.44
N THR A 191 -5.80 -0.98 -12.99
CA THR A 191 -5.52 -0.67 -14.40
C THR A 191 -6.66 -1.21 -15.24
N ARG A 192 -7.31 -0.30 -15.98
CA ARG A 192 -8.21 -0.69 -17.07
C ARG A 192 -7.45 -1.73 -17.87
N ARG A 193 -7.96 -2.97 -17.89
CA ARG A 193 -7.64 -3.86 -18.99
C ARG A 193 -7.99 -3.07 -20.23
N SER A 194 -6.98 -2.61 -20.96
CA SER A 194 -7.17 -2.19 -22.34
C SER A 194 -7.85 -3.38 -22.99
N ASN A 195 -9.14 -3.27 -23.31
CA ASN A 195 -9.79 -4.21 -24.18
C ASN A 195 -8.97 -4.16 -25.48
N THR A 196 -8.02 -5.06 -25.64
CA THR A 196 -7.54 -5.45 -26.96
C THR A 196 -8.73 -6.12 -27.61
N GLN A 197 -9.55 -5.26 -28.20
CA GLN A 197 -10.64 -5.61 -29.07
C GLN A 197 -10.07 -6.59 -30.09
N THR A 198 -10.65 -7.78 -30.09
CA THR A 198 -10.48 -8.84 -31.06
C THR A 198 -10.49 -8.20 -32.44
N GLN A 199 -9.32 -8.10 -33.07
CA GLN A 199 -9.22 -7.70 -34.46
C GLN A 199 -9.84 -8.86 -35.25
N PRO A 200 -10.98 -8.69 -35.95
CA PRO A 200 -11.50 -9.75 -36.77
C PRO A 200 -10.46 -10.03 -37.86
N ARG A 201 -9.94 -11.26 -37.90
CA ARG A 201 -9.15 -11.72 -39.03
C ARG A 201 -10.05 -11.59 -40.26
N HIS A 202 -9.72 -10.68 -41.16
CA HIS A 202 -10.30 -10.67 -42.49
C HIS A 202 -9.97 -12.01 -43.14
N SER A 203 -10.99 -12.86 -43.28
CA SER A 203 -10.94 -14.05 -44.11
C SER A 203 -10.71 -13.64 -45.56
N THR A 204 -9.52 -13.93 -46.08
CA THR A 204 -9.27 -13.93 -47.52
C THR A 204 -9.73 -15.29 -48.08
N GLU A 205 -10.99 -15.38 -48.48
CA GLU A 205 -11.43 -16.45 -49.38
C GLU A 205 -11.04 -16.10 -50.83
N PRO A 206 -10.47 -17.03 -51.61
CA PRO A 206 -10.21 -16.82 -53.02
C PRO A 206 -11.49 -17.05 -53.84
N ARG A 207 -11.78 -16.13 -54.77
CA ARG A 207 -12.88 -16.28 -55.74
C ARG A 207 -12.62 -17.49 -56.66
N PRO A 208 -13.62 -18.32 -56.95
CA PRO A 208 -13.51 -19.32 -58.00
C PRO A 208 -13.60 -18.65 -59.38
N LYS A 209 -12.92 -19.28 -60.34
CA LYS A 209 -12.97 -18.94 -61.78
C LYS A 209 -14.30 -19.32 -62.39
#